data_AF-A0A2E2UBN3-F1
#
_entry.id   AF-A0A2E2UBN3-F1
#
_cell.length_a   1.000
_cell.length_b   1.000
_cell.length_c   1.000
_cell.angle_alpha   90.00
_cell.angle_beta   90.00
_cell.angle_gamma   90.00
#
_symmetry.space_group_name_H-M   'P 1'
#
loop_
_entity.id
_entity.type
_entity.pdbx_description
1 polymer ?
#
loop_
_entity_poly.entity_id
_entity_poly.type
_entity_poly.pdbx_seq_one_letter_code
_entity_poly.pdbx_strand_id
1 'polypeptide(L)'
;MRLSSDCLLHMSDGIAVIYDLNDDQFIYRLQGVAGKIIEKLSKDSIEREQLIELAIELNPENVERSQASEFIDSFIKDLKQIKLLEEA
;
A
#
# COMPACT_ATOMS: atom_id res chain seq x y z
N MET A 1 1.45 10.76 -2.94
CA MET A 1 1.40 9.51 -3.72
C MET A 1 0.01 8.94 -3.57
N ARG A 2 -0.57 8.32 -4.60
CA ARG A 2 -1.89 7.69 -4.51
C ARG A 2 -1.93 6.36 -5.28
N LEU A 3 -2.94 5.55 -5.00
CA LEU A 3 -3.19 4.34 -5.78
C LEU A 3 -3.53 4.69 -7.24
N SER A 4 -3.03 3.91 -8.19
CA SER A 4 -3.27 4.11 -9.63
C SER A 4 -4.76 4.07 -9.96
N SER A 5 -5.19 4.97 -10.86
CA SER A 5 -6.56 4.98 -11.40
C SER A 5 -6.84 3.81 -12.34
N ASP A 6 -5.81 3.13 -12.81
CA ASP A 6 -5.89 1.94 -13.65
C ASP A 6 -6.02 0.64 -12.86
N CYS A 7 -6.38 0.71 -11.57
CA CYS A 7 -6.63 -0.48 -10.77
C CYS A 7 -7.98 -0.42 -10.05
N LEU A 8 -8.57 -1.60 -9.85
CA LEU A 8 -9.77 -1.78 -9.05
C LEU A 8 -9.39 -2.41 -7.71
N LEU A 9 -9.73 -1.72 -6.61
CA LEU A 9 -9.52 -2.23 -5.26
C LEU A 9 -10.82 -2.84 -4.69
N HIS A 10 -10.73 -4.06 -4.19
CA HIS A 10 -11.74 -4.68 -3.34
C HIS A 10 -11.18 -4.92 -1.94
N MET A 11 -11.87 -4.40 -0.92
CA MET A 11 -11.51 -4.58 0.48
C MET A 11 -12.45 -5.58 1.15
N SER A 12 -11.89 -6.61 1.79
CA SER A 12 -12.66 -7.58 2.58
C SER A 12 -11.84 -8.01 3.79
N ASP A 13 -12.38 -7.80 5.01
CA ASP A 13 -11.77 -8.23 6.29
C ASP A 13 -10.28 -7.84 6.46
N GLY A 14 -9.91 -6.64 6.00
CA GLY A 14 -8.53 -6.13 6.07
C GLY A 14 -7.57 -6.70 5.02
N ILE A 15 -8.12 -7.46 4.06
CA ILE A 15 -7.42 -7.91 2.86
C ILE A 15 -7.78 -6.95 1.72
N ALA A 16 -6.74 -6.42 1.09
CA ALA A 16 -6.83 -5.65 -0.14
C ALA A 16 -6.59 -6.58 -1.33
N VAL A 17 -7.56 -6.68 -2.23
CA VAL A 17 -7.43 -7.36 -3.53
C VAL A 17 -7.42 -6.31 -4.62
N ILE A 18 -6.33 -6.21 -5.36
CA ILE A 18 -6.13 -5.22 -6.43
C ILE A 18 -6.14 -5.96 -7.76
N TYR A 19 -6.99 -5.50 -8.68
CA TYR A 19 -7.04 -5.94 -10.07
C TYR A 19 -6.42 -4.85 -10.96
N ASP A 20 -5.46 -5.22 -11.80
CA ASP A 20 -4.97 -4.34 -12.87
C ASP A 20 -6.03 -4.29 -13.98
N LEU A 21 -6.48 -3.10 -14.37
CA LEU A 21 -7.48 -2.94 -15.44
C LEU A 21 -6.84 -2.97 -16.84
N ASN A 22 -5.52 -2.87 -16.94
CA ASN A 22 -4.78 -2.95 -18.20
C ASN A 22 -4.36 -4.38 -18.55
N ASP A 23 -4.45 -5.31 -17.60
CA ASP A 23 -4.00 -6.68 -17.77
C ASP A 23 -4.92 -7.67 -17.04
N ASP A 24 -5.64 -8.48 -17.82
CA ASP A 24 -6.60 -9.47 -17.34
C ASP A 24 -6.01 -10.56 -16.42
N GLN A 25 -4.68 -10.60 -16.23
CA GLN A 25 -4.00 -11.65 -15.49
C GLN A 25 -3.47 -11.23 -14.11
N PHE A 26 -3.36 -9.94 -13.79
CA PHE A 26 -2.71 -9.51 -12.55
C PHE A 26 -3.69 -9.23 -11.41
N ILE A 27 -3.56 -10.04 -10.35
CA ILE A 27 -4.25 -9.88 -9.08
C ILE A 27 -3.23 -9.82 -7.95
N TYR A 28 -3.22 -8.72 -7.19
CA TYR A 28 -2.42 -8.60 -5.97
C TYR A 28 -3.31 -8.75 -4.75
N ARG A 29 -2.90 -9.63 -3.82
CA ARG A 29 -3.60 -9.83 -2.55
C ARG A 29 -2.68 -9.43 -1.40
N LEU A 30 -3.05 -8.36 -0.70
CA LEU A 30 -2.28 -7.78 0.39
C LEU A 30 -3.08 -7.85 1.69
N GLN A 31 -2.42 -8.18 2.79
CA GLN A 31 -3.04 -8.36 4.11
C GLN A 31 -2.19 -7.71 5.21
N GLY A 32 -2.76 -7.56 6.41
CA GLY A 32 -2.08 -6.93 7.54
C GLY A 32 -1.74 -5.45 7.25
N VAL A 33 -0.55 -5.02 7.64
CA VAL A 33 -0.09 -3.63 7.48
C VAL A 33 -0.12 -3.18 6.01
N ALA A 34 0.33 -4.03 5.08
CA ALA A 34 0.33 -3.72 3.66
C ALA A 34 -1.10 -3.50 3.11
N GLY A 35 -2.05 -4.35 3.49
CA GLY A 35 -3.46 -4.21 3.09
C GLY A 35 -4.09 -2.91 3.60
N LYS A 36 -3.75 -2.51 4.83
CA LYS A 36 -4.22 -1.25 5.43
C LYS A 36 -3.58 -0.01 4.82
N ILE A 37 -2.30 -0.09 4.43
CA ILE A 37 -1.64 0.98 3.67
C ILE A 37 -2.33 1.18 2.31
N ILE A 38 -2.64 0.09 1.59
CA ILE A 38 -3.39 0.20 0.32
C ILE A 38 -4.78 0.80 0.55
N GLU A 39 -5.49 0.37 1.59
CA GLU A 39 -6.78 0.95 1.96
C GLU A 39 -6.68 2.47 2.11
N LYS A 40 -5.62 2.95 2.77
CA LYS A 40 -5.40 4.38 2.97
C LYS A 40 -5.04 5.09 1.65
N LEU A 41 -4.12 4.53 0.85
CA LEU A 41 -3.72 5.07 -0.46
C LEU A 41 -4.85 5.13 -1.49
N SER A 42 -5.90 4.30 -1.32
CA SER A 42 -7.10 4.34 -2.17
C SER A 42 -8.03 5.51 -1.88
N LYS A 43 -7.93 6.10 -0.68
CA LYS A 43 -8.82 7.16 -0.21
C LYS A 43 -8.19 8.53 -0.38
N ASP A 44 -6.89 8.63 -0.12
CA ASP A 44 -6.17 9.90 -0.01
C ASP A 44 -4.84 9.86 -0.77
N SER A 45 -4.35 11.03 -1.19
CA SER A 45 -2.92 11.19 -1.53
C SER A 45 -2.13 11.34 -0.24
N ILE A 46 -1.05 10.57 -0.11
CA ILE A 46 -0.30 10.42 1.14
C ILE A 46 1.18 10.55 0.86
N GLU A 47 1.89 11.18 1.79
CA GLU A 47 3.34 11.26 1.78
C GLU A 47 3.99 10.05 2.44
N ARG A 48 5.24 9.76 2.05
CA ARG A 48 6.02 8.64 2.61
C ARG A 48 6.04 8.63 4.13
N GLU A 49 6.22 9.80 4.77
CA GLU A 49 6.34 9.88 6.22
C GLU A 49 5.05 9.46 6.94
N GLN A 50 3.90 9.81 6.37
CA GLN A 50 2.60 9.41 6.91
C GLN A 50 2.38 7.90 6.79
N LEU A 51 2.92 7.25 5.76
CA LEU A 51 2.89 5.79 5.64
C LEU A 51 3.76 5.10 6.69
N ILE A 52 4.89 5.71 7.06
CA ILE A 52 5.77 5.19 8.12
C ILE A 52 5.05 5.24 9.47
N GLU A 53 4.44 6.38 9.79
CA GLU A 53 3.66 6.51 11.04
C GLU A 53 2.51 5.50 11.06
N LEU A 54 1.78 5.36 9.94
CA LEU A 54 0.71 4.36 9.83
C LEU A 54 1.23 2.93 10.02
N ALA A 55 2.40 2.59 9.47
CA ALA A 55 2.99 1.27 9.64
C ALA A 55 3.37 0.97 11.10
N ILE A 56 3.83 1.97 11.84
CA ILE A 56 4.13 1.86 13.28
C ILE A 56 2.82 1.71 14.07
N GLU A 57 1.82 2.56 13.81
CA GLU A 57 0.52 2.53 14.50
C GLU A 57 -0.22 1.20 14.34
N LEU A 58 -0.09 0.57 13.16
CA LEU A 58 -0.75 -0.70 12.85
C LEU A 58 -0.01 -1.93 13.40
N ASN A 59 1.21 -1.76 13.93
CA ASN A 59 1.98 -2.88 14.45
C ASN A 59 1.79 -3.01 15.97
N PRO A 60 1.25 -4.13 16.47
CA PRO A 60 1.04 -4.34 17.91
C PRO A 60 2.34 -4.56 18.69
N GLU A 61 3.43 -4.90 18.01
CA GLU A 61 4.77 -4.95 18.58
C GLU A 61 5.42 -3.58 18.35
N ASN A 62 6.03 -2.98 19.37
CA ASN A 62 6.71 -1.67 19.25
C ASN A 62 7.81 -1.74 18.17
N VAL A 63 7.46 -1.39 16.93
CA VAL A 63 8.37 -1.38 15.78
C VAL A 63 9.22 -0.12 15.83
N GLU A 64 10.52 -0.29 15.63
CA GLU A 64 11.42 0.85 15.47
C GLU A 64 11.12 1.60 14.18
N ARG A 65 11.17 2.94 14.22
CA ARG A 65 10.92 3.78 13.04
C ARG A 65 11.82 3.43 11.85
N SER A 66 13.06 3.00 12.11
CA SER A 66 14.01 2.52 11.10
C SER A 66 13.45 1.32 10.32
N GLN A 67 12.92 0.32 11.03
CA GLN A 67 12.33 -0.88 10.44
C GLN A 67 11.07 -0.54 9.63
N ALA A 68 10.19 0.31 10.17
CA ALA A 68 9.02 0.78 9.45
C ALA A 68 9.41 1.56 8.19
N SER A 69 10.44 2.40 8.27
CA SER A 69 10.97 3.15 7.13
C SER A 69 11.49 2.24 6.02
N GLU A 70 12.32 1.24 6.37
CA GLU A 70 12.85 0.27 5.40
C GLU A 70 11.74 -0.54 4.73
N PHE A 71 10.74 -0.97 5.51
CA PHE A 71 9.56 -1.65 4.98
C PHE A 71 8.80 -0.76 3.99
N ILE A 72 8.52 0.50 4.34
CA ILE A 72 7.80 1.43 3.47
C ILE A 72 8.59 1.73 2.19
N ASP A 73 9.91 1.88 2.26
CA ASP A 73 10.74 2.10 1.09
C ASP A 73 10.70 0.92 0.12
N SER A 74 10.84 -0.30 0.64
CA SER A 74 10.73 -1.51 -0.17
C SER A 74 9.33 -1.63 -0.77
N PHE A 75 8.30 -1.38 0.04
CA PHE A 75 6.91 -1.52 -0.41
C PHE A 75 6.55 -0.50 -1.50
N ILE A 76 6.93 0.77 -1.33
CA ILE A 76 6.72 1.80 -2.37
C ILE A 76 7.46 1.42 -3.65
N LYS A 77 8.70 0.94 -3.54
CA LYS A 77 9.49 0.50 -4.70
C LYS A 77 8.79 -0.62 -5.44
N ASP A 78 8.31 -1.64 -4.73
CA ASP A 78 7.60 -2.78 -5.32
C ASP A 78 6.32 -2.29 -6.03
N LEU A 79 5.51 -1.47 -5.36
CA LEU A 79 4.29 -0.90 -5.95
C LEU A 79 4.56 -0.05 -7.20
N LYS A 80 5.67 0.72 -7.24
CA LYS A 80 6.08 1.48 -8.43
C LYS A 80 6.49 0.56 -9.57
N GLN A 81 7.18 -0.55 -9.30
CA GLN A 81 7.59 -1.51 -10.34
C GLN A 81 6.40 -2.13 -11.06
N ILE A 82 5.31 -2.38 -10.32
CA ILE A 82 4.05 -2.90 -10.85
C ILE A 82 3.05 -1.78 -11.22
N LYS A 83 3.50 -0.52 -11.27
CA LYS A 83 2.70 0.64 -11.69
C LYS A 83 1.40 0.86 -10.89
N LEU A 84 1.36 0.42 -9.63
CA LEU A 84 0.20 0.61 -8.75
C LEU A 84 0.18 1.96 -8.03
N LEU A 85 1.24 2.78 -8.18
CA LEU A 85 1.29 4.13 -7.60
C LEU A 85 1.38 5.19 -8.68
N GLU A 86 0.61 6.26 -8.51
CA GLU A 86 0.77 7.52 -9.21
C GLU A 86 1.46 8.54 -8.29
N GLU A 87 2.38 9.30 -8.87
CA GLU A 87 2.86 10.53 -8.23
C GLU A 87 1.74 11.57 -8.32
N ALA A 88 1.41 12.20 -7.19
CA ALA A 88 0.29 13.12 -7.07
C ALA A 88 0.67 14.52 -7.54
#